data_AF-L8LW76-F1
#
_entry.id   AF-L8LW76-F1
#
_cell.length_a   1.000
_cell.length_b   1.000
_cell.length_c   1.000
_cell.angle_alpha   90.00
_cell.angle_beta   90.00
_cell.angle_gamma   90.00
#
_symmetry.space_group_name_H-M   'P 1'
#
loop_
_entity.id
_entity.type
_entity.pdbx_description
1 polymer ?
#
loop_
_entity_poly.entity_id
_entity_poly.type
_entity_poly.pdbx_seq_one_letter_code
_entity_poly.pdbx_strand_id
1 'polypeptide(L)'
;MFYWELGADIIEKQKSSTWGEGFLKTLSKDLMSEFPEMKGFSQTNLKLIRQWYQFYSNDISISQQAVDQLRESSLSPIFNIPWGHNIAIISKCKNLDEALFYVNSTVKHNWSRNV
;
A
#
# COMPACT_ATOMS: atom_id res chain seq x y z
N MET A 1 -1.17 -8.33 2.38
CA MET A 1 -2.65 -8.23 2.44
C MET A 1 -3.10 -7.18 3.45
N PHE A 2 -2.72 -7.29 4.73
CA PHE A 2 -3.09 -6.31 5.76
C PHE A 2 -2.90 -4.82 5.36
N TYR A 3 -1.74 -4.46 4.80
CA TYR A 3 -1.51 -3.07 4.35
C TYR A 3 -2.42 -2.64 3.18
N TRP A 4 -2.91 -3.57 2.35
CA TRP A 4 -3.84 -3.24 1.27
C TRP A 4 -5.21 -2.85 1.82
N GLU A 5 -5.74 -3.68 2.71
CA GLU A 5 -7.01 -3.43 3.40
C GLU A 5 -6.94 -2.14 4.21
N LEU A 6 -5.87 -1.95 4.98
CA LEU A 6 -5.65 -0.72 5.73
C LEU A 6 -5.57 0.51 4.82
N GLY A 7 -4.93 0.39 3.64
CA GLY A 7 -4.89 1.46 2.65
C GLY A 7 -6.28 1.80 2.09
N ALA A 8 -7.09 0.78 1.79
CA ALA A 8 -8.47 0.94 1.34
C ALA A 8 -9.33 1.64 2.40
N ASP A 9 -9.27 1.15 3.65
CA ASP A 9 -10.02 1.70 4.78
C ASP A 9 -9.66 3.17 5.05
N ILE A 10 -8.37 3.50 4.97
CA ILE A 10 -7.90 4.88 5.11
C ILE A 10 -8.55 5.77 4.03
N ILE A 11 -8.57 5.33 2.78
CA ILE A 11 -9.17 6.10 1.68
C ILE A 11 -10.68 6.23 1.84
N GLU A 12 -11.36 5.15 2.19
CA GLU A 12 -12.81 5.16 2.37
C GLU A 12 -13.22 6.08 3.53
N LYS A 13 -12.53 6.01 4.67
CA LYS A 13 -12.76 6.89 5.81
C LYS A 13 -12.51 8.35 5.44
N GLN A 14 -11.46 8.66 4.68
CA GLN A 14 -11.19 10.03 4.22
C GLN A 14 -12.20 10.53 3.17
N LYS A 15 -12.86 9.65 2.41
CA LYS A 15 -13.92 10.02 1.46
C LYS A 15 -15.25 10.30 2.16
N SER A 16 -15.62 9.47 3.14
CA SER A 16 -16.92 9.52 3.83
C SER A 16 -17.00 10.62 4.90
N SER A 17 -15.88 11.26 5.25
CA SER A 17 -15.83 12.16 6.39
C SER A 17 -14.82 13.29 6.18
N THR A 18 -15.04 14.48 6.78
CA THR A 18 -14.20 15.69 6.68
C THR A 18 -12.86 15.58 7.43
N TRP A 19 -12.29 14.38 7.47
CA TRP A 19 -11.11 14.08 8.23
C TRP A 19 -9.87 14.49 7.45
N GLY A 20 -9.38 15.69 7.76
CA GLY A 20 -8.17 16.27 7.17
C GLY A 20 -6.88 15.53 7.55
N GLU A 21 -5.74 16.19 7.38
CA GLU A 21 -4.41 15.60 7.63
C GLU A 21 -4.21 15.03 9.05
N GLY A 22 -5.01 15.50 10.02
CA GLY A 22 -5.00 15.02 11.40
C GLY A 22 -5.46 13.57 11.57
N PHE A 23 -6.24 13.01 10.64
CA PHE A 23 -6.74 11.63 10.72
C PHE A 23 -5.63 10.60 10.89
N LEU A 24 -4.62 10.66 10.02
CA LEU A 24 -3.52 9.70 10.05
C LEU A 24 -2.69 9.83 11.33
N LYS A 25 -2.65 11.03 11.93
CA LYS A 25 -1.99 11.25 13.22
C LYS A 25 -2.76 10.55 14.34
N THR A 26 -4.07 10.74 14.39
CA THR A 26 -4.95 10.07 15.36
C THR A 26 -4.91 8.56 15.18
N LEU A 27 -5.13 8.06 13.97
CA LEU A 27 -5.06 6.64 13.64
C LEU A 27 -3.72 6.02 14.02
N SER A 28 -2.61 6.71 13.74
CA SER A 28 -1.27 6.27 14.16
C SER A 28 -1.17 6.14 15.67
N LYS A 29 -1.62 7.15 16.42
CA LYS A 29 -1.60 7.13 17.88
C LYS A 29 -2.45 5.99 18.45
N ASP A 30 -3.66 5.81 17.92
CA ASP A 30 -4.61 4.81 18.39
C ASP A 30 -4.06 3.40 18.13
N LEU A 31 -3.63 3.11 16.90
CA LEU A 31 -3.05 1.79 16.55
C LEU A 31 -1.77 1.49 17.35
N MET A 32 -0.91 2.48 17.57
CA MET A 32 0.30 2.28 18.39
C MET A 32 -0.03 2.08 19.87
N SER A 33 -1.13 2.65 20.37
CA SER A 33 -1.59 2.47 21.75
C SER A 33 -2.29 1.13 21.96
N GLU A 34 -3.08 0.69 20.98
CA GLU A 34 -3.78 -0.60 21.02
C GLU A 34 -2.83 -1.77 20.78
N PHE A 35 -1.80 -1.59 19.94
CA PHE A 35 -0.86 -2.64 19.56
C PHE A 35 0.60 -2.21 19.76
N PRO A 36 1.05 -2.00 21.01
CA PRO A 36 2.38 -1.45 21.32
C PRO A 36 3.54 -2.34 20.84
N GLU A 37 3.32 -3.66 20.75
CA GLU A 37 4.31 -4.62 20.25
C GLU A 37 4.40 -4.64 18.70
N MET A 38 3.43 -4.05 17.99
CA MET A 38 3.42 -4.02 16.53
C MET A 38 4.12 -2.79 15.98
N LYS A 39 5.03 -3.04 15.03
CA LYS A 39 5.71 -2.00 14.26
C LYS A 39 4.95 -1.73 12.96
N GLY A 40 5.13 -0.53 12.39
CA GLY A 40 4.54 -0.17 11.09
C GLY A 40 3.29 0.72 11.18
N PHE A 41 2.91 1.19 12.37
CA PHE A 41 1.79 2.12 12.54
C PHE A 41 2.20 3.59 12.73
N SER A 42 3.44 3.94 12.36
CA SER A 42 3.85 5.34 12.34
C SER A 42 3.04 6.11 11.30
N GLN A 43 2.77 7.40 11.57
CA GLN A 43 2.04 8.27 10.65
C GLN A 43 2.65 8.26 9.23
N THR A 44 3.98 8.24 9.13
CA THR A 44 4.68 8.15 7.84
C THR A 44 4.39 6.83 7.13
N ASN A 45 4.40 5.70 7.86
CA ASN A 45 4.09 4.42 7.23
C ASN A 45 2.62 4.33 6.80
N LEU A 46 1.68 4.88 7.57
CA LEU A 46 0.28 4.97 7.16
C LEU A 46 0.09 5.82 5.89
N LYS A 47 0.85 6.92 5.74
CA LYS A 47 0.88 7.70 4.50
C LYS A 47 1.38 6.87 3.32
N LEU A 48 2.44 6.09 3.51
CA LEU A 48 3.00 5.21 2.46
C LEU A 48 2.03 4.09 2.09
N ILE A 49 1.36 3.49 3.07
CA ILE A 49 0.31 2.48 2.85
C ILE A 49 -0.83 3.06 2.00
N ARG A 50 -1.30 4.26 2.35
CA ARG A 50 -2.32 4.97 1.58
C ARG A 50 -1.87 5.25 0.15
N GLN A 51 -0.66 5.80 -0.02
CA GLN A 51 -0.10 6.09 -1.35
C GLN A 51 0.05 4.83 -2.19
N TRP A 52 0.52 3.73 -1.60
CA TRP A 52 0.67 2.45 -2.26
C TRP A 52 -0.68 1.92 -2.76
N TYR A 53 -1.70 1.90 -1.90
CA TYR A 53 -3.04 1.49 -2.29
C TYR A 53 -3.58 2.37 -3.42
N GLN A 54 -3.49 3.70 -3.29
CA GLN A 54 -3.93 4.63 -4.32
C GLN A 54 -3.21 4.39 -5.64
N PHE A 55 -1.89 4.25 -5.63
CA PHE A 55 -1.08 4.06 -6.83
C PHE A 55 -1.55 2.88 -7.68
N TYR A 56 -1.81 1.72 -7.05
CA TYR A 56 -2.25 0.52 -7.76
C TYR A 56 -3.77 0.45 -8.01
N SER A 57 -4.58 1.19 -7.25
CA SER A 57 -6.04 1.23 -7.41
C SER A 57 -6.56 2.37 -8.30
N ASN A 58 -5.70 3.29 -8.73
CA ASN A 58 -6.14 4.44 -9.55
C ASN A 58 -6.36 4.05 -11.02
N ASP A 59 -5.52 3.18 -11.58
CA ASP A 59 -5.58 2.77 -12.99
C ASP A 59 -6.51 1.59 -13.24
N ILE A 60 -6.90 0.88 -12.19
CA ILE A 60 -7.79 -0.27 -12.29
C ILE A 60 -9.01 0.07 -11.46
N SER A 61 -10.23 -0.15 -11.96
CA SER A 61 -11.48 0.03 -11.22
C SER A 61 -11.66 -1.01 -10.09
N ILE A 62 -10.60 -1.22 -9.29
CA ILE A 62 -10.46 -2.18 -8.19
C ILE A 62 -11.19 -1.72 -6.94
N SER A 63 -11.65 -0.46 -6.87
CA SER A 63 -12.19 0.08 -5.61
C SER A 63 -13.38 -0.71 -5.03
N GLN A 64 -13.90 -1.74 -5.73
CA GLN A 64 -14.91 -2.68 -5.27
C GLN A 64 -14.58 -4.17 -5.50
N GLN A 65 -13.40 -4.54 -6.03
CA GLN A 65 -13.06 -5.95 -6.26
C GLN A 65 -12.61 -6.64 -4.97
N ALA A 66 -13.11 -7.85 -4.72
CA ALA A 66 -12.72 -8.67 -3.57
C ALA A 66 -11.21 -8.97 -3.63
N VAL A 67 -10.56 -9.02 -2.46
CA VAL A 67 -9.11 -9.26 -2.37
C VAL A 67 -8.68 -10.57 -3.03
N ASP A 68 -9.58 -11.55 -3.11
CA ASP A 68 -9.34 -12.81 -3.83
C ASP A 68 -9.21 -12.61 -5.34
N GLN A 69 -9.99 -11.70 -5.95
CA GLN A 69 -9.84 -11.37 -7.37
C GLN A 69 -8.52 -10.62 -7.64
N LEU A 70 -8.01 -9.87 -6.65
CA LEU A 70 -6.71 -9.22 -6.77
C LEU A 70 -5.54 -10.21 -6.80
N ARG A 71 -5.67 -11.35 -6.10
CA ARG A 71 -4.65 -12.40 -6.11
C ARG A 71 -4.56 -13.13 -7.45
N GLU A 72 -5.64 -13.16 -8.20
CA GLU A 72 -5.69 -13.73 -9.55
C GLU A 72 -5.43 -12.67 -10.65
N SER A 73 -5.36 -11.40 -10.27
CA SER A 73 -5.06 -10.29 -11.18
C SER A 73 -3.56 -10.13 -11.43
N SER A 74 -3.22 -9.34 -12.46
CA SER A 74 -1.85 -8.91 -12.77
C SER A 74 -1.14 -8.16 -11.62
N LEU A 75 -1.87 -7.76 -10.57
CA LEU A 75 -1.30 -7.13 -9.38
C LEU A 75 -0.78 -8.12 -8.33
N SER A 76 -1.09 -9.41 -8.42
CA SER A 76 -0.66 -10.43 -7.45
C SER A 76 0.83 -10.35 -7.05
N PRO A 77 1.77 -10.05 -7.97
CA PRO A 77 3.19 -9.89 -7.64
C PRO A 77 3.50 -8.81 -6.58
N ILE A 78 2.68 -7.77 -6.41
CA ILE A 78 2.93 -6.68 -5.44
C ILE A 78 2.90 -7.19 -4.00
N PHE A 79 2.20 -8.31 -3.75
CA PHE A 79 2.11 -8.94 -2.44
C PHE A 79 3.26 -9.91 -2.17
N ASN A 80 4.05 -10.25 -3.19
CA ASN A 80 5.14 -11.23 -3.11
C ASN A 80 6.51 -10.58 -2.94
N ILE A 81 6.59 -9.25 -2.87
CA ILE A 81 7.82 -8.49 -2.61
C ILE A 81 7.78 -7.84 -1.22
N PRO A 82 8.95 -7.65 -0.57
CA PRO A 82 9.01 -6.98 0.72
C PRO A 82 8.40 -5.57 0.68
N TRP A 83 7.83 -5.12 1.80
CA TRP A 83 7.22 -3.80 1.91
C TRP A 83 8.18 -2.65 1.54
N GLY A 84 9.47 -2.79 1.87
CA GLY A 84 10.49 -1.81 1.48
C GLY A 84 10.65 -1.66 -0.03
N HIS A 85 10.51 -2.73 -0.80
CA HIS A 85 10.54 -2.69 -2.26
C HIS A 85 9.29 -2.02 -2.81
N ASN A 86 8.11 -2.36 -2.27
CA ASN A 86 6.86 -1.67 -2.62
C ASN A 86 7.00 -0.15 -2.47
N ILE A 87 7.53 0.32 -1.33
CA ILE A 87 7.80 1.75 -1.10
C ILE A 87 8.78 2.32 -2.14
N ALA A 88 9.89 1.62 -2.39
CA ALA A 88 10.90 2.08 -3.34
C ALA A 88 10.32 2.24 -4.76
N ILE A 89 9.52 1.26 -5.19
CA ILE A 89 8.90 1.23 -6.52
C ILE A 89 7.91 2.38 -6.67
N ILE A 90 6.92 2.52 -5.78
CA ILE A 90 5.91 3.61 -5.89
C ILE A 90 6.52 5.00 -5.73
N SER A 91 7.69 5.12 -5.10
CA SER A 91 8.40 6.40 -4.95
C SER A 91 9.15 6.83 -6.22
N LYS A 92 9.47 5.89 -7.10
CA LYS A 92 10.31 6.11 -8.29
C LYS A 92 9.52 6.00 -9.60
N CYS A 93 8.48 5.17 -9.64
CA CYS A 93 7.72 4.88 -10.84
C CYS A 93 6.61 5.91 -11.06
N LYS A 94 6.34 6.23 -12.32
CA LYS A 94 5.34 7.26 -12.70
C LYS A 94 3.99 6.66 -13.06
N ASN A 95 3.95 5.39 -13.44
CA ASN A 95 2.74 4.70 -13.89
C ASN A 95 2.77 3.23 -13.47
N LEU A 96 1.61 2.59 -13.61
CA LEU A 96 1.39 1.21 -13.21
C LEU A 96 2.29 0.21 -13.96
N ASP A 97 2.45 0.37 -15.27
CA ASP A 97 3.22 -0.57 -16.10
C ASP A 97 4.70 -0.62 -15.70
N GLU A 98 5.31 0.55 -15.47
CA GLU A 98 6.67 0.68 -14.98
C GLU A 98 6.83 0.02 -13.61
N ALA A 99 5.89 0.27 -12.70
CA ALA A 99 5.91 -0.34 -11.38
C ALA A 99 5.80 -1.87 -11.46
N LEU A 100 4.85 -2.40 -12.25
CA LEU A 100 4.68 -3.84 -12.41
C LEU A 100 5.89 -4.49 -13.07
N PHE A 101 6.58 -3.82 -14.00
CA PHE A 101 7.85 -4.31 -14.53
C PHE A 101 8.88 -4.54 -13.42
N TYR A 102 9.07 -3.57 -12.53
CA TYR A 102 10.02 -3.70 -11.42
C TYR A 102 9.59 -4.71 -10.36
N VAL A 103 8.29 -4.79 -10.06
CA VAL A 103 7.74 -5.80 -9.14
C VAL A 103 8.01 -7.20 -9.69
N ASN A 104 7.64 -7.46 -10.94
CA ASN A 104 7.85 -8.77 -11.58
C ASN A 104 9.34 -9.11 -11.68
N SER A 105 10.19 -8.14 -12.01
CA SER A 105 11.64 -8.33 -12.03
C SER A 105 12.20 -8.67 -10.65
N THR A 106 11.68 -8.03 -9.60
CA THR A 106 12.05 -8.32 -8.20
C THR A 106 11.69 -9.75 -7.82
N VAL A 107 10.47 -10.21 -8.14
CA VAL A 107 10.04 -11.60 -7.90
C VAL A 107 10.89 -12.59 -8.68
N LYS A 108 11.16 -12.32 -9.96
CA LYS A 108 11.89 -13.23 -10.85
C LYS A 108 13.37 -13.34 -10.50
N HIS A 109 14.01 -12.24 -10.12
CA HIS A 109 15.46 -12.14 -9.97
C HIS A 109 15.93 -11.97 -8.52
N ASN A 110 15.02 -11.94 -7.55
CA ASN A 110 15.32 -11.67 -6.14
C ASN A 110 16.16 -10.39 -5.95
N TRP A 111 15.83 -9.34 -6.71
CA TRP A 111 16.55 -8.07 -6.64
C TRP A 111 16.50 -7.45 -5.24
N SER A 112 17.65 -6.95 -4.79
CA SER A 112 17.73 -6.20 -3.53
C SER A 112 17.04 -4.84 -3.66
N ARG A 113 16.74 -4.16 -2.55
CA ARG A 113 16.11 -2.84 -2.59
C ARG A 113 17.00 -1.74 -3.22
N ASN A 114 18.30 -1.97 -3.28
CA ASN A 114 19.32 -0.97 -3.64
C ASN A 114 19.92 -1.16 -5.05
N VAL A 115 19.42 -2.13 -5.84
CA VAL A 115 19.83 -2.24 -7.24
C VAL A 115 19.19 -1.16 -8.10
#